data_AF-A0A2W5CRV5-F1
#
_entry.id   AF-A0A2W5CRV5-F1
#
_cell.length_a   1.000
_cell.length_b   1.000
_cell.length_c   1.000
_cell.angle_alpha   90.00
_cell.angle_beta   90.00
_cell.angle_gamma   90.00
#
_symmetry.space_group_name_H-M   'P 1'
#
loop_
_entity.id
_entity.type
_entity.pdbx_description
1 polymer ?
#
loop_
_entity_poly.entity_id
_entity_poly.type
_entity_poly.pdbx_seq_one_letter_code
_entity_poly.pdbx_strand_id
1 'polypeptide(L)'
;MAGYGSEGAAFSVVLFEHIGLIGSIGLACSLELGDSEEAQAAIAANVSAVADSLCALIENHEASASPRLDDHIIDISLALMFLMLAERHEQAKSWVAEIARRLDYCFKAKSRFPVSTDSLEDLVDLEVNPKDAKLAESLMRTSWSLATVSAWCVILDLDEHYAMLSCGAAESYNDVCAQLWHPTRDWHTHWYFSRSLDLGETEAPYTLPPAIEEMRQRMEDFIGLEDYDWVSSSPSRAAGIWAVDFIASRHFRTPVPASAWYRLRNPAPQQPRNVG
;
A
#
# COMPACT_ATOMS: atom_id res chain seq x y z
N MET A 1 -7.60 -34.91 4.74
CA MET A 1 -8.10 -33.59 5.19
C MET A 1 -8.42 -32.79 3.95
N ALA A 2 -9.63 -32.22 3.89
CA ALA A 2 -10.26 -31.73 2.67
C ALA A 2 -9.51 -30.53 2.03
N GLY A 3 -9.10 -30.70 0.78
CA GLY A 3 -8.43 -29.69 -0.04
C GLY A 3 -9.39 -28.68 -0.69
N TYR A 4 -10.31 -28.11 0.08
CA TYR A 4 -11.25 -27.07 -0.37
C TYR A 4 -11.15 -25.76 0.46
N GLY A 5 -10.07 -25.61 1.24
CA GLY A 5 -9.84 -24.45 2.09
C GLY A 5 -8.39 -24.01 2.19
N SER A 6 -7.53 -24.37 1.22
CA SER A 6 -6.28 -23.63 1.06
C SER A 6 -6.62 -22.27 0.48
N GLU A 7 -6.15 -21.19 1.10
CA GLU A 7 -6.12 -19.83 0.55
C GLU A 7 -5.53 -19.83 -0.87
N GLY A 8 -6.35 -20.13 -1.87
CA GLY A 8 -5.88 -20.24 -3.26
C GLY A 8 -5.67 -18.86 -3.85
N ALA A 9 -4.81 -18.77 -4.87
CA ALA A 9 -4.55 -17.53 -5.61
C ALA A 9 -5.83 -16.72 -5.92
N ALA A 10 -6.87 -17.39 -6.43
CA ALA A 10 -8.14 -16.75 -6.79
C ALA A 10 -8.90 -16.14 -5.59
N PHE A 11 -8.87 -16.78 -4.43
CA PHE A 11 -9.53 -16.24 -3.23
C PHE A 11 -8.83 -14.95 -2.78
N SER A 12 -7.50 -14.96 -2.76
CA SER A 12 -6.73 -13.76 -2.39
C SER A 12 -7.02 -12.61 -3.34
N VAL A 13 -7.00 -12.84 -4.66
CA VAL A 13 -7.32 -11.80 -5.65
C VAL A 13 -8.69 -11.17 -5.38
N VAL A 14 -9.73 -11.98 -5.14
CA VAL A 14 -11.08 -11.46 -4.83
C VAL A 14 -11.12 -10.74 -3.49
N LEU A 15 -10.40 -11.21 -2.47
CA LEU A 15 -10.33 -10.56 -1.17
C LEU A 15 -9.71 -9.16 -1.27
N PHE A 16 -8.58 -9.02 -1.97
CA PHE A 16 -7.93 -7.73 -2.16
C PHE A 16 -8.76 -6.78 -3.04
N GLU A 17 -9.48 -7.28 -4.04
CA GLU A 17 -10.47 -6.49 -4.78
C GLU A 17 -11.55 -5.91 -3.84
N HIS A 18 -12.09 -6.70 -2.90
CA HIS A 18 -13.06 -6.19 -1.93
C HIS A 18 -12.43 -5.17 -0.97
N ILE A 19 -11.23 -5.43 -0.46
CA ILE A 19 -10.49 -4.50 0.40
C ILE A 19 -10.30 -3.15 -0.30
N GLY A 20 -9.81 -3.15 -1.54
CA GLY A 20 -9.59 -1.93 -2.30
C GLY A 20 -10.88 -1.21 -2.69
N LEU A 21 -11.97 -1.95 -2.96
CA LEU A 21 -13.29 -1.37 -3.23
C LEU A 21 -13.82 -0.64 -1.99
N ILE A 22 -13.82 -1.30 -0.84
CA ILE A 22 -14.27 -0.71 0.43
C ILE A 22 -13.38 0.46 0.83
N GLY A 23 -12.06 0.32 0.70
CA GLY A 23 -11.11 1.42 0.92
C GLY A 23 -11.40 2.62 0.03
N SER A 24 -11.70 2.42 -1.26
CA SER A 24 -12.05 3.50 -2.19
C SER A 24 -13.37 4.18 -1.84
N ILE A 25 -14.39 3.41 -1.45
CA ILE A 25 -15.67 3.95 -0.98
C ILE A 25 -15.45 4.78 0.29
N GLY A 26 -14.68 4.25 1.23
CA GLY A 26 -14.32 4.93 2.46
C GLY A 26 -13.58 6.24 2.23
N LEU A 27 -12.61 6.26 1.31
CA LEU A 27 -11.94 7.49 0.86
C LEU A 27 -12.93 8.47 0.24
N ALA A 28 -13.86 8.00 -0.59
CA ALA A 28 -14.86 8.87 -1.20
C ALA A 28 -15.77 9.54 -0.15
N CYS A 29 -16.21 8.80 0.86
CA CYS A 29 -16.96 9.36 1.98
C CYS A 29 -16.11 10.32 2.81
N SER A 30 -14.84 9.99 3.08
CA SER A 30 -13.95 10.81 3.93
C SER A 30 -13.57 12.13 3.28
N LEU A 31 -13.57 12.18 1.95
CA LEU A 31 -13.21 13.37 1.16
C LEU A 31 -14.43 14.18 0.71
N GLU A 32 -15.63 13.78 1.12
CA GLU A 32 -16.87 14.51 0.84
C GLU A 32 -16.92 15.82 1.64
N LEU A 33 -17.46 16.88 1.02
CA LEU A 33 -17.62 18.19 1.66
C LEU A 33 -19.07 18.35 2.13
N GLY A 34 -19.27 18.40 3.46
CA GLY A 34 -20.58 18.69 4.07
C GLY A 34 -20.78 20.19 4.31
N ASP A 35 -21.88 20.74 3.80
CA ASP A 35 -22.25 22.16 3.91
C ASP A 35 -23.16 22.49 5.12
N SER A 36 -23.65 21.47 5.84
CA SER A 36 -24.40 21.60 7.09
C SER A 36 -23.89 20.67 8.19
N GLU A 37 -24.28 20.94 9.44
CA GLU A 37 -23.98 20.06 10.58
C GLU A 37 -24.58 18.66 10.39
N GLU A 38 -25.80 18.57 9.85
CA GLU A 38 -26.46 17.29 9.56
C GLU A 38 -25.70 16.50 8.48
N ALA A 39 -25.22 17.17 7.43
CA ALA A 39 -24.42 16.55 6.38
C ALA A 39 -23.09 16.03 6.95
N GLN A 40 -22.40 16.83 7.77
CA GLN A 40 -21.16 16.42 8.42
C GLN A 40 -21.35 15.23 9.37
N ALA A 41 -22.45 15.22 10.15
CA ALA A 41 -22.79 14.10 11.01
C ALA A 41 -23.07 12.82 10.21
N ALA A 42 -23.76 12.93 9.06
CA ALA A 42 -24.02 11.80 8.18
C ALA A 42 -22.74 11.26 7.53
N ILE A 43 -21.85 12.15 7.07
CA ILE A 43 -20.52 11.79 6.54
C ILE A 43 -19.71 11.04 7.60
N ALA A 44 -19.62 11.56 8.82
CA ALA A 44 -18.89 10.92 9.91
C ALA A 44 -19.45 9.53 10.26
N ALA A 45 -20.77 9.37 10.27
CA ALA A 45 -21.41 8.08 10.48
C ALA A 45 -21.09 7.09 9.36
N ASN A 46 -21.11 7.53 8.10
CA ASN A 46 -20.74 6.70 6.95
C ASN A 46 -19.28 6.28 7.00
N VAL A 47 -18.35 7.21 7.28
CA VAL A 47 -16.92 6.94 7.44
C VAL A 47 -16.71 5.86 8.50
N SER A 48 -17.32 6.01 9.69
CA SER A 48 -17.18 5.00 10.75
C SER A 48 -17.75 3.64 10.33
N ALA A 49 -18.95 3.60 9.73
CA ALA A 49 -19.58 2.35 9.34
C ALA A 49 -18.76 1.58 8.28
N VAL A 50 -18.22 2.29 7.30
CA VAL A 50 -17.36 1.70 6.26
C VAL A 50 -16.02 1.25 6.87
N ALA A 51 -15.43 2.02 7.78
CA ALA A 51 -14.18 1.67 8.46
C ALA A 51 -14.34 0.41 9.31
N ASP A 52 -15.41 0.32 10.10
CA ASP A 52 -15.70 -0.86 10.93
C ASP A 52 -15.95 -2.10 10.06
N SER A 53 -16.59 -1.92 8.90
CA SER A 53 -16.78 -3.01 7.93
C SER A 53 -15.46 -3.48 7.31
N LEU A 54 -14.55 -2.56 6.99
CA LEU A 54 -13.22 -2.89 6.48
C LEU A 54 -12.36 -3.61 7.54
N CYS A 55 -12.35 -3.11 8.77
CA CYS A 55 -11.67 -3.76 9.89
C CYS A 55 -12.21 -5.19 10.10
N ALA A 56 -13.54 -5.35 10.13
CA ALA A 56 -14.15 -6.67 10.24
C ALA A 56 -13.77 -7.58 9.06
N LEU A 57 -13.70 -7.07 7.83
CA LEU A 57 -13.27 -7.86 6.68
C LEU A 57 -11.82 -8.35 6.86
N ILE A 58 -10.90 -7.48 7.27
CA ILE A 58 -9.48 -7.79 7.49
C ILE A 58 -9.32 -8.81 8.62
N GLU A 59 -9.94 -8.56 9.77
CA GLU A 59 -9.83 -9.38 10.97
C GLU A 59 -10.41 -10.80 10.78
N ASN A 60 -11.46 -10.94 9.98
CA ASN A 60 -12.09 -12.24 9.72
C ASN A 60 -11.42 -13.05 8.59
N HIS A 61 -10.45 -12.47 7.88
CA HIS A 61 -9.78 -13.15 6.76
C HIS A 61 -8.26 -13.02 6.88
N GLU A 62 -7.61 -14.05 7.42
CA GLU A 62 -6.14 -14.07 7.57
C GLU A 62 -5.38 -13.83 6.26
N ALA A 63 -5.93 -14.27 5.13
CA ALA A 63 -5.36 -14.05 3.80
C ALA A 63 -5.24 -12.55 3.42
N SER A 64 -5.95 -11.65 4.12
CA SER A 64 -5.83 -10.20 3.93
C SER A 64 -4.43 -9.67 4.25
N ALA A 65 -3.64 -10.42 5.01
CA ALA A 65 -2.25 -10.08 5.30
C ALA A 65 -1.24 -10.81 4.38
N SER A 66 -1.71 -11.55 3.38
CA SER A 66 -0.88 -12.34 2.45
C SER A 66 -1.10 -11.87 1.00
N PRO A 67 -0.63 -10.67 0.60
CA PRO A 67 -0.72 -10.25 -0.80
C PRO A 67 -0.04 -11.26 -1.74
N ARG A 68 -0.61 -11.40 -2.94
CA ARG A 68 -0.24 -12.44 -3.93
C ARG A 68 0.20 -11.85 -5.25
N LEU A 69 -0.40 -10.74 -5.66
CA LEU A 69 0.09 -9.92 -6.76
C LEU A 69 0.74 -8.69 -6.15
N ASP A 70 1.82 -8.21 -6.75
CA ASP A 70 2.39 -6.92 -6.36
C ASP A 70 1.36 -5.80 -6.47
N ASP A 71 0.50 -5.85 -7.48
CA ASP A 71 -0.60 -4.92 -7.67
C ASP A 71 -1.58 -4.85 -6.48
N HIS A 72 -1.62 -5.84 -5.58
CA HIS A 72 -2.44 -5.76 -4.35
C HIS A 72 -2.03 -4.59 -3.44
N ILE A 73 -0.80 -4.05 -3.59
CA ILE A 73 -0.38 -2.83 -2.88
C ILE A 73 -1.28 -1.63 -3.16
N ILE A 74 -1.96 -1.60 -4.31
CA ILE A 74 -2.89 -0.54 -4.67
C ILE A 74 -4.08 -0.58 -3.72
N ASP A 75 -4.69 -1.76 -3.58
CA ASP A 75 -5.83 -2.01 -2.71
C ASP A 75 -5.45 -1.81 -1.23
N ILE A 76 -4.27 -2.29 -0.84
CA ILE A 76 -3.71 -2.09 0.51
C ILE A 76 -3.52 -0.60 0.81
N SER A 77 -2.92 0.17 -0.12
CA SER A 77 -2.66 1.59 0.10
C SER A 77 -3.96 2.39 0.20
N LEU A 78 -4.97 2.08 -0.62
CA LEU A 78 -6.30 2.71 -0.52
C LEU A 78 -6.96 2.42 0.84
N ALA A 79 -6.93 1.16 1.27
CA ALA A 79 -7.47 0.74 2.55
C ALA A 79 -6.74 1.39 3.73
N LEU A 80 -5.40 1.41 3.72
CA LEU A 80 -4.62 2.03 4.79
C LEU A 80 -4.82 3.54 4.86
N MET A 81 -4.81 4.24 3.72
CA MET A 81 -5.13 5.67 3.69
C MET A 81 -6.50 5.95 4.28
N PHE A 82 -7.53 5.15 3.91
CA PHE A 82 -8.86 5.29 4.49
C PHE A 82 -8.85 5.04 6.00
N LEU A 83 -8.25 3.95 6.48
CA LEU A 83 -8.18 3.64 7.91
C LEU A 83 -7.48 4.74 8.71
N MET A 84 -6.43 5.35 8.16
CA MET A 84 -5.76 6.50 8.77
C MET A 84 -6.69 7.72 8.86
N LEU A 85 -7.40 8.05 7.78
CA LEU A 85 -8.37 9.16 7.80
C LEU A 85 -9.58 8.90 8.71
N ALA A 86 -9.96 7.63 8.90
CA ALA A 86 -11.02 7.19 9.79
C ALA A 86 -10.54 6.94 11.24
N GLU A 87 -9.32 7.36 11.58
CA GLU A 87 -8.71 7.23 12.91
C GLU A 87 -8.62 5.78 13.44
N ARG A 88 -8.58 4.78 12.55
CA ARG A 88 -8.38 3.35 12.86
C ARG A 88 -6.89 3.00 12.86
N HIS A 89 -6.08 3.81 13.54
CA HIS A 89 -4.61 3.70 13.53
C HIS A 89 -4.11 2.34 14.06
N GLU A 90 -4.70 1.83 15.14
CA GLU A 90 -4.28 0.55 15.73
C GLU A 90 -4.58 -0.64 14.81
N GLN A 91 -5.73 -0.62 14.13
CA GLN A 91 -6.09 -1.66 13.16
C GLN A 91 -5.16 -1.61 11.95
N ALA A 92 -4.88 -0.41 11.42
CA ALA A 92 -3.91 -0.22 10.34
C ALA A 92 -2.51 -0.73 10.75
N LYS A 93 -2.06 -0.38 11.95
CA LYS A 93 -0.78 -0.81 12.52
C LYS A 93 -0.68 -2.33 12.66
N SER A 94 -1.70 -2.95 13.25
CA SER A 94 -1.79 -4.41 13.40
C SER A 94 -1.75 -5.12 12.04
N TRP A 95 -2.51 -4.61 11.06
CA TRP A 95 -2.57 -5.20 9.73
C TRP A 95 -1.25 -5.09 8.97
N VAL A 96 -0.59 -3.93 8.99
CA VAL A 96 0.73 -3.75 8.34
C VAL A 96 1.81 -4.59 9.02
N ALA A 97 1.80 -4.69 10.35
CA ALA A 97 2.70 -5.58 11.08
C ALA A 97 2.54 -7.04 10.63
N GLU A 98 1.28 -7.48 10.47
CA GLU A 98 0.99 -8.83 9.99
C GLU A 98 1.46 -9.02 8.54
N ILE A 99 1.17 -8.07 7.63
CA ILE A 99 1.65 -8.10 6.23
C ILE A 99 3.17 -8.18 6.18
N ALA A 100 3.89 -7.31 6.91
CA ALA A 100 5.33 -7.23 6.88
C ALA A 100 6.00 -8.55 7.27
N ARG A 101 5.54 -9.19 8.35
CA ARG A 101 6.10 -10.48 8.80
C ARG A 101 5.78 -11.62 7.83
N ARG A 102 4.58 -11.65 7.23
CA ARG A 102 4.26 -12.65 6.20
C ARG A 102 5.08 -12.43 4.94
N LEU A 103 5.25 -11.18 4.52
CA LEU A 103 6.05 -10.79 3.37
C LEU A 103 7.52 -11.21 3.51
N ASP A 104 8.14 -10.90 4.66
CA ASP A 104 9.50 -11.32 4.97
C ASP A 104 9.67 -12.84 4.91
N TYR A 105 8.74 -13.58 5.53
CA TYR A 105 8.74 -15.04 5.50
C TYR A 105 8.59 -15.58 4.07
N CYS A 106 7.66 -15.04 3.28
CA CYS A 106 7.40 -15.48 1.92
C CYS A 106 8.60 -15.27 0.98
N PHE A 107 9.28 -14.12 1.09
CA PHE A 107 10.51 -13.88 0.33
C PHE A 107 11.64 -14.82 0.76
N LYS A 108 11.86 -15.01 2.06
CA LYS A 108 12.85 -15.97 2.59
C LYS A 108 12.58 -17.40 2.14
N ALA A 109 11.32 -17.81 2.14
CA ALA A 109 10.90 -19.14 1.71
C ALA A 109 10.87 -19.31 0.19
N LYS A 110 11.03 -18.22 -0.59
CA LYS A 110 10.78 -18.17 -2.04
C LYS A 110 9.45 -18.84 -2.41
N SER A 111 8.46 -18.65 -1.56
CA SER A 111 7.17 -19.29 -1.68
C SER A 111 6.11 -18.30 -1.26
N ARG A 112 5.04 -18.27 -2.04
CA ARG A 112 3.87 -17.49 -1.71
C ARG A 112 4.09 -15.97 -1.59
N PHE A 113 5.16 -15.45 -2.17
CA PHE A 113 5.41 -14.01 -2.26
C PHE A 113 4.46 -13.35 -3.27
N PRO A 114 4.26 -12.02 -3.19
CA PRO A 114 3.62 -11.25 -4.24
C PRO A 114 4.41 -11.36 -5.54
N VAL A 115 3.81 -11.95 -6.58
CA VAL A 115 4.47 -12.06 -7.88
C VAL A 115 4.52 -10.70 -8.57
N SER A 116 5.59 -10.45 -9.30
CA SER A 116 5.87 -9.19 -9.99
C SER A 116 5.05 -8.97 -11.27
N THR A 117 4.08 -9.84 -11.55
CA THR A 117 3.23 -9.80 -12.74
C THR A 117 1.77 -9.68 -12.31
N ASP A 118 0.92 -9.19 -13.21
CA ASP A 118 -0.53 -9.09 -12.95
C ASP A 118 -1.29 -10.35 -13.37
N SER A 119 -0.58 -11.46 -13.59
CA SER A 119 -1.11 -12.67 -14.19
C SER A 119 -1.59 -13.65 -13.13
N LEU A 120 -2.90 -13.94 -13.14
CA LEU A 120 -3.45 -15.03 -12.33
C LEU A 120 -2.86 -16.39 -12.76
N GLU A 121 -2.50 -16.55 -14.03
CA GLU A 121 -1.87 -17.77 -14.54
C GLU A 121 -0.50 -17.98 -13.91
N ASP A 122 0.33 -16.94 -13.82
CA ASP A 122 1.66 -17.02 -13.18
C ASP A 122 1.54 -17.38 -11.69
N LEU A 123 0.52 -16.86 -11.01
CA LEU A 123 0.19 -17.22 -9.63
C LEU A 123 -0.16 -18.70 -9.48
N VAL A 124 -1.03 -19.20 -10.36
CA VAL A 124 -1.44 -20.61 -10.38
C VAL A 124 -0.24 -21.50 -10.70
N ASP A 125 0.59 -21.10 -11.66
CA ASP A 125 1.79 -21.84 -12.05
C ASP A 125 2.79 -21.96 -10.90
N LEU A 126 2.97 -20.89 -10.11
CA LEU A 126 3.80 -20.90 -8.91
C LEU A 126 3.23 -21.83 -7.81
N GLU A 127 1.91 -21.89 -7.66
CA GLU A 127 1.24 -22.74 -6.66
C GLU A 127 1.24 -24.23 -7.05
N VAL A 128 1.11 -24.53 -8.34
CA VAL A 128 1.12 -25.90 -8.88
C VAL A 128 2.55 -26.44 -9.01
N ASN A 129 3.53 -25.56 -9.27
CA ASN A 129 4.93 -25.92 -9.45
C ASN A 129 5.85 -25.32 -8.37
N PRO A 130 5.62 -25.57 -7.06
CA PRO A 130 6.36 -24.89 -5.98
C PRO A 130 7.84 -25.29 -5.88
N LYS A 131 8.28 -26.27 -6.68
CA LYS A 131 9.68 -26.71 -6.75
C LYS A 131 10.45 -26.12 -7.93
N ASP A 132 9.78 -25.36 -8.80
CA ASP A 132 10.45 -24.67 -9.89
C ASP A 132 11.11 -23.38 -9.38
N ALA A 133 12.37 -23.52 -8.98
CA ALA A 133 13.16 -22.40 -8.47
C ALA A 133 13.35 -21.28 -9.51
N LYS A 134 13.43 -21.60 -10.81
CA LYS A 134 13.63 -20.61 -11.86
C LYS A 134 12.38 -19.76 -12.08
N LEU A 135 11.21 -20.41 -12.06
CA LEU A 135 9.93 -19.71 -12.11
C LEU A 135 9.78 -18.78 -10.90
N ALA A 136 10.04 -19.31 -9.69
CA ALA A 136 9.96 -18.52 -8.47
C ALA A 136 10.89 -17.30 -8.51
N GLU A 137 12.17 -17.49 -8.87
CA GLU A 137 13.13 -16.40 -8.97
C GLU A 137 12.74 -15.35 -10.03
N SER A 138 12.19 -15.79 -11.16
CA SER A 138 11.71 -14.88 -12.21
C SER A 138 10.55 -14.01 -11.73
N LEU A 139 9.57 -14.60 -11.03
CA LEU A 139 8.37 -13.92 -10.55
C LEU A 139 8.62 -13.10 -9.28
N MET A 140 9.73 -13.32 -8.57
CA MET A 140 10.10 -12.60 -7.34
C MET A 140 11.06 -11.43 -7.62
N ARG A 141 11.53 -11.26 -8.85
CA ARG A 141 12.69 -10.41 -9.19
C ARG A 141 12.50 -8.93 -8.86
N THR A 142 11.27 -8.42 -8.97
CA THR A 142 10.94 -7.03 -8.64
C THR A 142 9.80 -7.02 -7.64
N SER A 143 9.76 -6.02 -6.75
CA SER A 143 8.67 -5.92 -5.78
C SER A 143 8.23 -4.49 -5.45
N TRP A 144 6.98 -4.14 -5.79
CA TRP A 144 6.28 -2.98 -5.23
C TRP A 144 5.85 -3.23 -3.78
N SER A 145 5.49 -4.47 -3.46
CA SER A 145 5.10 -4.87 -2.10
C SER A 145 6.19 -4.60 -1.08
N LEU A 146 7.43 -4.96 -1.40
CA LEU A 146 8.56 -4.72 -0.51
C LEU A 146 8.75 -3.23 -0.22
N ALA A 147 8.80 -2.38 -1.25
CA ALA A 147 8.95 -0.93 -1.07
C ALA A 147 7.77 -0.32 -0.29
N THR A 148 6.55 -0.65 -0.70
CA THR A 148 5.32 -0.06 -0.15
C THR A 148 5.08 -0.47 1.30
N VAL A 149 5.20 -1.77 1.62
CA VAL A 149 4.98 -2.27 2.98
C VAL A 149 6.07 -1.76 3.93
N SER A 150 7.34 -1.77 3.52
CA SER A 150 8.42 -1.19 4.33
C SER A 150 8.17 0.29 4.61
N ALA A 151 7.68 1.05 3.64
CA ALA A 151 7.36 2.45 3.85
C ALA A 151 6.15 2.65 4.80
N TRP A 152 5.12 1.83 4.70
CA TRP A 152 4.01 1.84 5.66
C TRP A 152 4.45 1.43 7.08
N CYS A 153 5.45 0.56 7.24
CA CYS A 153 6.04 0.30 8.55
C CYS A 153 6.62 1.58 9.17
N VAL A 154 7.25 2.45 8.36
CA VAL A 154 7.79 3.72 8.87
C VAL A 154 6.70 4.72 9.24
N ILE A 155 5.64 4.80 8.44
CA ILE A 155 4.49 5.70 8.70
C ILE A 155 3.77 5.35 10.00
N LEU A 156 3.72 4.06 10.35
CA LEU A 156 2.99 3.53 11.50
C LEU A 156 3.89 3.24 12.73
N ASP A 157 5.15 3.69 12.69
CA ASP A 157 6.17 3.46 13.73
C ASP A 157 6.27 1.97 14.12
N LEU A 158 6.48 1.13 13.11
CA LEU A 158 6.71 -0.31 13.20
C LEU A 158 8.19 -0.63 12.98
N ASP A 159 9.06 0.00 13.77
CA ASP A 159 10.53 -0.05 13.65
C ASP A 159 11.07 -1.48 13.56
N GLU A 160 10.57 -2.42 14.36
CA GLU A 160 10.99 -3.84 14.33
C GLU A 160 10.64 -4.52 13.00
N HIS A 161 9.47 -4.22 12.43
CA HIS A 161 9.01 -4.82 11.18
C HIS A 161 9.73 -4.21 9.98
N TYR A 162 10.02 -2.90 10.03
CA TYR A 162 10.88 -2.25 9.07
C TYR A 162 12.28 -2.88 9.08
N ALA A 163 12.90 -3.01 10.26
CA ALA A 163 14.25 -3.57 10.41
C ALA A 163 14.34 -5.01 9.90
N MET A 164 13.30 -5.82 10.14
CA MET A 164 13.18 -7.17 9.59
C MET A 164 13.19 -7.16 8.05
N LEU A 165 12.38 -6.31 7.42
CA LEU A 165 12.31 -6.20 5.96
C LEU A 165 13.60 -5.63 5.35
N SER A 166 14.21 -4.61 5.95
CA SER A 166 15.46 -4.03 5.47
C SER A 166 16.62 -5.03 5.59
N CYS A 167 16.69 -5.79 6.69
CA CYS A 167 17.67 -6.85 6.88
C CYS A 167 17.46 -7.98 5.87
N GLY A 168 16.22 -8.43 5.70
CA GLY A 168 15.89 -9.45 4.71
C GLY A 168 16.26 -9.02 3.28
N ALA A 169 16.00 -7.77 2.91
CA ALA A 169 16.36 -7.20 1.61
C ALA A 169 17.88 -7.07 1.40
N ALA A 170 18.66 -6.88 2.47
CA ALA A 170 20.12 -6.83 2.38
C ALA A 170 20.77 -8.24 2.36
N GLU A 171 20.14 -9.23 2.97
CA GLU A 171 20.76 -10.53 3.24
C GLU A 171 20.05 -11.71 2.58
N SER A 172 18.77 -11.91 2.87
CA SER A 172 18.05 -13.16 2.56
C SER A 172 17.44 -13.19 1.16
N TYR A 173 17.01 -12.03 0.66
CA TYR A 173 16.36 -11.85 -0.64
C TYR A 173 16.94 -10.62 -1.36
N ASN A 174 18.27 -10.50 -1.33
CA ASN A 174 19.04 -9.40 -1.93
C ASN A 174 18.98 -9.30 -3.46
N ASP A 175 18.54 -10.36 -4.13
CA ASP A 175 18.28 -10.35 -5.57
C ASP A 175 16.90 -9.74 -5.93
N VAL A 176 16.05 -9.43 -4.94
CA VAL A 176 14.75 -8.79 -5.15
C VAL A 176 14.93 -7.28 -5.26
N CYS A 177 14.63 -6.73 -6.44
CA CYS A 177 14.65 -5.29 -6.67
C CYS A 177 13.35 -4.66 -6.15
N ALA A 178 13.37 -4.07 -4.97
CA ALA A 178 12.29 -3.20 -4.52
C ALA A 178 12.12 -2.03 -5.50
N GLN A 179 10.86 -1.67 -5.80
CA GLN A 179 10.54 -0.61 -6.75
C GLN A 179 9.42 0.28 -6.20
N LEU A 180 9.52 1.58 -6.42
CA LEU A 180 8.47 2.52 -6.07
C LEU A 180 8.18 3.42 -7.26
N TRP A 181 6.92 3.41 -7.71
CA TRP A 181 6.48 4.20 -8.86
C TRP A 181 5.87 5.54 -8.42
N HIS A 182 6.15 6.58 -9.19
CA HIS A 182 5.68 7.93 -8.93
C HIS A 182 5.13 8.57 -10.22
N PRO A 183 3.96 9.23 -10.14
CA PRO A 183 3.52 10.08 -11.25
C PRO A 183 4.46 11.28 -11.37
N THR A 184 4.67 11.72 -12.62
CA THR A 184 5.44 12.93 -12.92
C THR A 184 4.49 14.11 -13.23
N ARG A 185 5.05 15.23 -13.71
CA ARG A 185 4.25 16.39 -14.15
C ARG A 185 3.21 15.98 -15.18
N ASP A 186 2.07 16.68 -15.17
CA ASP A 186 0.94 16.45 -16.08
C ASP A 186 0.27 15.07 -16.00
N TRP A 187 0.51 14.30 -14.92
CA TRP A 187 -0.09 12.97 -14.69
C TRP A 187 -1.62 12.94 -14.92
N HIS A 188 -2.31 14.01 -14.54
CA HIS A 188 -3.77 14.13 -14.63
C HIS A 188 -4.32 14.06 -16.06
N THR A 189 -3.48 14.26 -17.08
CA THR A 189 -3.87 14.19 -18.51
C THR A 189 -4.33 12.80 -18.95
N HIS A 190 -3.85 11.74 -18.29
CA HIS A 190 -4.16 10.34 -18.64
C HIS A 190 -4.73 9.53 -17.47
N TRP A 191 -4.55 10.02 -16.23
CA TRP A 191 -4.93 9.34 -14.99
C TRP A 191 -6.35 8.78 -14.98
N TYR A 192 -7.31 9.52 -15.56
CA TYR A 192 -8.73 9.20 -15.51
C TYR A 192 -9.24 8.37 -16.70
N PHE A 193 -8.38 8.09 -17.69
CA PHE A 193 -8.81 7.51 -18.96
C PHE A 193 -8.02 6.26 -19.37
N SER A 194 -6.85 6.01 -18.77
CA SER A 194 -6.02 4.84 -19.07
C SER A 194 -5.05 4.49 -17.94
N ARG A 195 -4.53 3.25 -17.97
CA ARG A 195 -3.38 2.86 -17.15
C ARG A 195 -2.19 3.77 -17.46
N SER A 196 -1.63 4.37 -16.42
CA SER A 196 -0.66 5.47 -16.55
C SER A 196 0.77 5.09 -16.14
N LEU A 197 1.08 3.78 -16.03
CA LEU A 197 2.40 3.31 -15.58
C LEU A 197 3.56 3.79 -16.46
N ASP A 198 3.33 3.91 -17.77
CA ASP A 198 4.32 4.38 -18.75
C ASP A 198 4.56 5.91 -18.70
N LEU A 199 3.77 6.64 -17.90
CA LEU A 199 3.78 8.10 -17.79
C LEU A 199 4.29 8.59 -16.44
N GLY A 200 4.94 7.71 -15.69
CA GLY A 200 5.60 8.02 -14.42
C GLY A 200 7.07 7.60 -14.42
N GLU A 201 7.70 7.79 -13.26
CA GLU A 201 9.06 7.37 -13.00
C GLU A 201 9.07 6.31 -11.90
N THR A 202 9.92 5.31 -12.05
CA THR A 202 10.11 4.27 -11.04
C THR A 202 11.49 4.43 -10.42
N GLU A 203 11.52 4.56 -9.10
CA GLU A 203 12.76 4.35 -8.36
C GLU A 203 13.05 2.86 -8.26
N ALA A 204 14.11 2.41 -8.94
CA ALA A 204 14.53 1.01 -8.99
C ALA A 204 16.07 0.93 -9.07
N PRO A 205 16.78 0.44 -8.03
CA PRO A 205 16.24 -0.11 -6.79
C PRO A 205 15.79 0.98 -5.80
N TYR A 206 14.63 0.77 -5.18
CA TYR A 206 14.19 1.52 -4.01
C TYR A 206 14.94 1.00 -2.78
N THR A 207 15.95 1.75 -2.33
CA THR A 207 16.85 1.28 -1.27
C THR A 207 16.17 1.30 0.11
N LEU A 208 16.34 0.25 0.91
CA LEU A 208 15.86 0.19 2.30
C LEU A 208 17.04 0.40 3.26
N PRO A 209 17.31 1.63 3.73
CA PRO A 209 18.43 1.88 4.63
C PRO A 209 18.27 1.11 5.96
N PRO A 210 19.36 0.60 6.57
CA PRO A 210 19.26 -0.15 7.82
C PRO A 210 18.70 0.68 8.99
N ALA A 211 18.99 1.98 9.02
CA ALA A 211 18.48 2.89 10.03
C ALA A 211 17.14 3.47 9.59
N ILE A 212 16.10 3.26 10.40
CA ILE A 212 14.76 3.78 10.10
C ILE A 212 14.71 5.32 10.06
N GLU A 213 15.58 6.02 10.79
CA GLU A 213 15.68 7.48 10.73
C GLU A 213 16.13 7.99 9.36
N GLU A 214 17.03 7.26 8.68
CA GLU A 214 17.42 7.60 7.30
C GLU A 214 16.23 7.45 6.35
N MET A 215 15.39 6.44 6.59
CA MET A 215 14.16 6.25 5.83
C MET A 215 13.13 7.36 6.09
N ARG A 216 12.96 7.77 7.36
CA ARG A 216 12.10 8.90 7.75
C ARG A 216 12.56 10.20 7.08
N GLN A 217 13.86 10.50 7.13
CA GLN A 217 14.42 11.69 6.48
C GLN A 217 14.19 11.65 4.96
N ARG A 218 14.41 10.50 4.34
CA ARG A 218 14.18 10.33 2.90
C ARG A 218 12.73 10.57 2.49
N MET A 219 11.76 10.12 3.29
CA MET A 219 10.35 10.42 3.05
C MET A 219 10.05 11.92 3.13
N GLU A 220 10.65 12.61 4.12
CA GLU A 220 10.53 14.07 4.27
C GLU A 220 11.14 14.81 3.08
N ASP A 221 12.35 14.42 2.66
CA ASP A 221 13.02 14.98 1.49
C ASP A 221 12.19 14.77 0.22
N PHE A 222 11.60 13.58 0.04
CA PHE A 222 10.74 13.26 -1.10
C PHE A 222 9.47 14.12 -1.14
N ILE A 223 8.81 14.37 0.01
CA ILE A 223 7.64 15.26 0.08
C ILE A 223 8.01 16.69 -0.37
N GLY A 224 9.26 17.12 -0.17
CA GLY A 224 9.77 18.43 -0.59
C GLY A 224 10.01 18.58 -2.09
N LEU A 225 9.94 17.51 -2.87
CA LEU A 225 10.14 17.54 -4.32
C LEU A 225 8.84 17.93 -5.03
N GLU A 226 8.76 19.17 -5.52
CA GLU A 226 7.56 19.71 -6.21
C GLU A 226 7.12 18.85 -7.40
N ASP A 227 8.06 18.24 -8.12
CA ASP A 227 7.80 17.42 -9.31
C ASP A 227 7.01 16.15 -9.02
N TYR A 228 7.03 15.69 -7.77
CA TYR A 228 6.28 14.52 -7.31
C TYR A 228 5.15 14.90 -6.34
N ASP A 229 4.82 16.19 -6.20
CA ASP A 229 3.72 16.61 -5.34
C ASP A 229 2.35 16.36 -5.99
N TRP A 230 1.94 15.10 -5.97
CA TRP A 230 0.65 14.65 -6.50
C TRP A 230 -0.56 15.31 -5.82
N VAL A 231 -0.47 15.55 -4.51
CA VAL A 231 -1.60 16.04 -3.70
C VAL A 231 -1.88 17.52 -3.99
N SER A 232 -0.84 18.34 -4.14
CA SER A 232 -1.02 19.76 -4.49
C SER A 232 -1.26 19.97 -5.98
N SER A 233 -0.79 19.06 -6.85
CA SER A 233 -1.00 19.14 -8.30
C SER A 233 -2.33 18.57 -8.79
N SER A 234 -3.15 17.99 -7.91
CA SER A 234 -4.42 17.36 -8.27
C SER A 234 -5.50 18.35 -8.72
N PRO A 235 -5.97 18.27 -9.99
CA PRO A 235 -7.09 19.09 -10.45
C PRO A 235 -8.42 18.63 -9.85
N SER A 236 -8.61 17.34 -9.57
CA SER A 236 -9.84 16.85 -8.94
C SER A 236 -9.97 17.35 -7.50
N ARG A 237 -8.85 17.47 -6.78
CA ARG A 237 -8.79 18.10 -5.46
C ARG A 237 -9.16 19.58 -5.53
N ALA A 238 -8.59 20.32 -6.47
CA ALA A 238 -8.94 21.73 -6.69
C ALA A 238 -10.43 21.91 -7.03
N ALA A 239 -11.05 20.93 -7.69
CA ALA A 239 -12.46 20.92 -8.03
C ALA A 239 -13.38 20.36 -6.92
N GLY A 240 -12.84 19.95 -5.75
CA GLY A 240 -13.64 19.42 -4.64
C GLY A 240 -14.15 17.98 -4.83
N ILE A 241 -13.57 17.22 -5.76
CA ILE A 241 -13.95 15.84 -6.10
C ILE A 241 -12.75 14.89 -6.01
N TRP A 242 -11.91 15.09 -4.99
CA TRP A 242 -10.61 14.43 -4.87
C TRP A 242 -10.66 12.90 -4.87
N ALA A 243 -11.77 12.32 -4.41
CA ALA A 243 -12.02 10.88 -4.45
C ALA A 243 -11.79 10.24 -5.83
N VAL A 244 -12.02 10.98 -6.92
CA VAL A 244 -11.85 10.50 -8.31
C VAL A 244 -10.41 10.05 -8.59
N ASP A 245 -9.42 10.69 -7.97
CA ASP A 245 -8.01 10.32 -8.14
C ASP A 245 -7.71 8.91 -7.61
N PHE A 246 -8.30 8.57 -6.46
CA PHE A 246 -8.15 7.27 -5.81
C PHE A 246 -8.97 6.19 -6.55
N ILE A 247 -10.17 6.53 -7.00
CA ILE A 247 -10.98 5.66 -7.86
C ILE A 247 -10.22 5.31 -9.14
N ALA A 248 -9.58 6.29 -9.77
CA ALA A 248 -8.76 6.08 -10.97
C ALA A 248 -7.55 5.17 -10.69
N SER A 249 -6.85 5.37 -9.57
CA SER A 249 -5.75 4.49 -9.13
C SER A 249 -6.20 3.03 -9.07
N ARG A 250 -7.34 2.78 -8.41
CA ARG A 250 -7.93 1.43 -8.29
C ARG A 250 -8.40 0.89 -9.64
N HIS A 251 -9.10 1.69 -10.42
CA HIS A 251 -9.74 1.25 -11.67
C HIS A 251 -8.71 0.88 -12.74
N PHE A 252 -7.67 1.70 -12.88
CA PHE A 252 -6.63 1.49 -13.88
C PHE A 252 -5.40 0.74 -13.34
N ARG A 253 -5.46 0.23 -12.11
CA ARG A 253 -4.35 -0.47 -11.44
C ARG A 253 -3.04 0.34 -11.53
N THR A 254 -3.13 1.62 -11.15
CA THR A 254 -1.98 2.53 -11.02
C THR A 254 -1.69 2.73 -9.53
N PRO A 255 -0.44 2.59 -9.06
CA PRO A 255 -0.09 2.78 -7.65
C PRO A 255 -0.56 4.10 -7.09
N VAL A 256 -1.09 4.06 -5.85
CA VAL A 256 -1.41 5.28 -5.12
C VAL A 256 -0.09 6.00 -4.82
N PRO A 257 0.08 7.27 -5.23
CA PRO A 257 1.39 7.93 -5.16
C PRO A 257 1.94 8.09 -3.74
N ALA A 258 3.22 7.80 -3.54
CA ALA A 258 3.90 7.89 -2.25
C ALA A 258 3.78 9.26 -1.58
N SER A 259 3.82 10.33 -2.37
CA SER A 259 3.59 11.69 -1.91
C SER A 259 2.23 11.88 -1.21
N ALA A 260 1.23 11.04 -1.49
CA ALA A 260 -0.07 11.09 -0.82
C ALA A 260 -0.02 10.45 0.58
N TRP A 261 0.54 9.24 0.69
CA TRP A 261 0.51 8.48 1.94
C TRP A 261 1.72 8.72 2.86
N TYR A 262 2.88 9.17 2.36
CA TYR A 262 3.98 9.65 3.23
C TYR A 262 3.54 10.77 4.17
N ARG A 263 2.60 11.62 3.73
CA ARG A 263 2.05 12.73 4.51
C ARG A 263 1.20 12.30 5.71
N LEU A 264 0.82 11.03 5.77
CA LEU A 264 0.07 10.46 6.90
C LEU A 264 0.96 10.10 8.09
N ARG A 265 2.29 10.20 7.93
CA ARG A 265 3.21 10.04 9.06
C ARG A 265 2.97 11.17 10.07
N ASN A 266 2.67 10.80 11.30
CA ASN A 266 2.66 11.76 12.39
C ASN A 266 4.10 12.24 12.64
N PRO A 267 4.36 13.56 12.70
CA PRO A 267 5.65 14.04 13.15
C PRO A 267 5.86 13.57 14.60
N ALA A 268 7.07 13.08 14.91
CA ALA A 268 7.41 12.64 16.25
C ALA A 268 7.10 13.75 17.27
N PRO A 269 6.63 13.41 18.48
CA PRO A 269 6.46 14.41 19.53
C PRO A 269 7.82 15.09 19.77
N GLN A 270 7.90 16.39 19.50
CA GLN A 270 9.10 17.18 19.75
C GLN A 270 9.46 17.01 21.23
N GLN A 271 10.65 16.47 21.52
CA GLN A 271 11.18 16.50 22.88
C GLN A 271 11.15 17.95 23.37
N PRO A 272 10.63 18.22 24.59
CA PRO A 272 10.62 19.57 25.12
C PRO A 272 12.05 20.09 25.10
N ARG A 273 12.27 21.18 24.36
CA ARG A 273 13.54 21.90 24.39
C ARG A 273 13.82 22.24 25.85
N ASN A 274 14.83 21.61 26.43
CA ASN A 274 15.37 22.04 27.71
C ASN A 274 15.83 23.49 27.52
N VAL A 275 15.00 24.41 28.01
CA VAL A 275 15.39 25.81 28.18
C VAL A 275 16.32 25.80 29.39
N GLY A 276 17.62 25.76 29.11
CA GLY A 276 18.67 26.09 30.08
C GLY A 276 18.79 27.59 30.27
#